data_AF-A0A9W7ZIH7-F1
#
_entry.id   AF-A0A9W7ZIH7-F1
#
_cell.length_a   1.000
_cell.length_b   1.000
_cell.length_c   1.000
_cell.angle_alpha   90.00
_cell.angle_beta   90.00
_cell.angle_gamma   90.00
#
_symmetry.space_group_name_H-M   'P 1'
#
loop_
_entity.id
_entity.type
_entity.pdbx_description
1 polymer ?
#
loop_
_entity_poly.entity_id
_entity_poly.type
_entity_poly.pdbx_seq_one_letter_code
_entity_poly.pdbx_strand_id
1 'polypeptide(L)'
;EASEALGTKIRFQHVSEDELCKYLKQTGELSREEIECFVEMMYNIEKGHLEEQTKDLEKLMGKKPMRLRDFFEHHEDEFKPSQ
;
A
#
# COMPACT_ATOMS: atom_id res chain seq x y z
N GLU A 1 3.35 -9.28 -6.73
CA GLU A 1 3.61 -8.17 -7.65
C GLU A 1 4.90 -7.42 -7.31
N ALA A 2 4.98 -6.67 -6.19
CA ALA A 2 6.21 -5.94 -5.82
C ALA A 2 7.47 -6.84 -5.74
N SER A 3 7.38 -7.98 -5.05
CA SER A 3 8.51 -8.92 -4.90
C SER A 3 9.06 -9.42 -6.25
N GLU A 4 8.17 -9.65 -7.22
CA GLU A 4 8.55 -10.13 -8.56
C GLU A 4 9.11 -8.99 -9.41
N ALA A 5 8.45 -7.83 -9.40
CA ALA A 5 8.86 -6.64 -10.15
C ALA A 5 10.24 -6.13 -9.70
N LEU A 6 10.51 -6.15 -8.39
CA LEU A 6 11.75 -5.63 -7.80
C LEU A 6 12.86 -6.68 -7.66
N GLY A 7 12.62 -7.92 -8.11
CA GLY A 7 13.57 -9.03 -7.95
C GLY A 7 13.98 -9.32 -6.49
N THR A 8 13.22 -8.80 -5.51
CA THR A 8 13.56 -8.83 -4.08
C THR A 8 12.55 -9.68 -3.35
N LYS A 9 13.01 -10.56 -2.45
CA LYS A 9 12.11 -11.45 -1.69
C LYS A 9 11.38 -10.68 -0.59
N ILE A 10 10.22 -10.13 -0.92
CA ILE A 10 9.33 -9.43 0.00
C ILE A 10 8.24 -10.42 0.44
N ARG A 11 8.02 -10.53 1.76
CA ARG A 11 6.95 -11.36 2.33
C ARG A 11 6.04 -10.49 3.17
N PHE A 12 4.75 -10.53 2.86
CA PHE A 12 3.74 -9.93 3.71
C PHE A 12 3.66 -10.74 5.02
N GLN A 13 3.72 -10.02 6.14
CA GLN A 13 3.47 -10.56 7.47
C GLN A 13 2.35 -9.72 8.07
N HIS A 14 1.26 -10.38 8.43
CA HIS A 14 0.18 -9.73 9.15
C HIS A 14 0.68 -9.34 10.54
N VAL A 15 0.38 -8.11 10.94
CA VAL A 15 0.64 -7.55 12.27
C VAL A 15 -0.71 -7.16 12.87
N SER A 16 -0.83 -7.27 14.18
CA SER A 16 -2.05 -6.84 14.87
C SER A 16 -2.24 -5.32 14.78
N GLU A 17 -3.48 -4.84 14.95
CA GLU A 17 -3.79 -3.40 15.03
C GLU A 17 -2.94 -2.69 16.10
N ASP A 18 -2.74 -3.33 17.26
CA ASP A 18 -1.92 -2.79 18.35
C ASP A 18 -0.44 -2.65 17.93
N GLU A 19 0.09 -3.64 17.22
CA GLU A 19 1.46 -3.60 16.70
C GLU A 19 1.62 -2.52 15.62
N LEU A 20 0.65 -2.40 14.71
CA LEU A 20 0.63 -1.36 13.68
C LEU A 20 0.56 0.03 14.31
N CYS A 21 -0.36 0.23 15.25
CA CYS A 21 -0.54 1.50 15.97
C CYS A 21 0.73 1.88 16.75
N LYS A 22 1.36 0.91 17.43
CA LYS A 22 2.62 1.11 18.14
C LYS A 22 3.75 1.49 17.18
N TYR A 23 3.86 0.80 16.05
CA TYR A 23 4.87 1.09 15.03
C TYR A 23 4.71 2.52 14.48
N LEU A 24 3.51 2.90 14.06
CA LEU A 24 3.24 4.23 13.50
C LEU A 24 3.55 5.34 14.51
N LYS A 25 3.20 5.15 15.79
CA LYS A 25 3.56 6.10 16.87
C LYS A 25 5.08 6.26 17.05
N GLN A 26 5.86 5.20 16.80
CA GLN A 26 7.32 5.25 16.93
C GLN A 26 8.00 6.01 15.79
N THR A 27 7.40 6.03 14.59
CA THR A 27 7.95 6.80 13.46
C THR A 27 7.92 8.31 13.73
N GLY A 28 6.92 8.79 14.48
CA GLY A 28 6.75 10.21 14.79
C GLY A 28 6.33 11.08 13.60
N GLU A 29 6.06 10.48 12.44
CA GLU A 29 5.72 11.19 11.21
C GLU A 29 4.24 11.56 11.10
N LEU A 30 3.38 10.84 11.84
CA LEU A 30 1.92 10.99 11.80
C LEU A 30 1.38 11.51 13.12
N SER A 31 0.35 12.36 13.04
CA SER A 31 -0.47 12.74 14.17
C SER A 31 -1.27 11.55 14.71
N ARG A 32 -1.82 11.70 15.92
CA ARG A 32 -2.63 10.64 16.54
C ARG A 32 -3.86 10.32 15.69
N GLU A 33 -4.52 11.36 15.17
CA GLU A 33 -5.73 11.26 14.37
C GLU A 33 -5.46 10.55 13.04
N GLU A 34 -4.32 10.82 12.40
CA GLU A 34 -3.89 10.13 11.18
C GLU A 34 -3.60 8.65 11.44
N ILE A 35 -2.98 8.32 12.58
CA ILE A 35 -2.72 6.93 12.98
C ILE A 35 -4.03 6.18 13.20
N GLU A 36 -4.97 6.78 13.95
CA GLU A 36 -6.28 6.16 14.20
C GLU A 36 -7.03 5.91 12.89
N CYS A 37 -7.05 6.89 11.97
CA CYS A 37 -7.66 6.74 10.65
C CYS A 37 -7.00 5.64 9.80
N PHE A 38 -5.67 5.59 9.78
CA PHE A 38 -4.93 4.60 9.00
C PHE A 38 -5.18 3.17 9.51
N VAL A 39 -5.17 2.97 10.83
CA VAL A 39 -5.45 1.66 11.43
C VAL A 39 -6.87 1.19 11.09
N GLU A 40 -7.87 2.07 11.21
CA GLU A 40 -9.25 1.75 10.86
C GLU A 40 -9.40 1.42 9.37
N MET A 41 -8.70 2.13 8.48
CA MET A 41 -8.67 1.82 7.06
C MET A 41 -8.11 0.42 6.81
N MET A 42 -6.98 0.05 7.44
CA MET A 42 -6.37 -1.28 7.29
C MET A 42 -7.31 -2.39 7.77
N TYR A 43 -8.01 -2.19 8.90
CA TYR A 43 -9.03 -3.13 9.37
C TYR A 43 -10.14 -3.35 8.33
N ASN A 44 -10.62 -2.28 7.69
CA ASN A 44 -11.66 -2.39 6.66
C ASN A 44 -11.16 -3.07 5.37
N ILE A 45 -9.89 -2.88 5.00
CA ILE A 45 -9.24 -3.63 3.90
C ILE A 45 -9.26 -5.12 4.21
N GLU A 46 -8.87 -5.52 5.42
CA GLU A 46 -8.84 -6.94 5.82
C GLU A 46 -10.22 -7.60 5.85
N LYS A 47 -11.29 -6.81 6.08
CA LYS A 47 -12.67 -7.28 6.00
C LYS A 47 -13.21 -7.37 4.56
N GLY A 48 -12.42 -6.98 3.56
CA GLY A 48 -12.82 -7.00 2.14
C GLY A 48 -13.79 -5.87 1.77
N HIS A 49 -13.93 -4.83 2.61
CA HIS A 49 -14.85 -3.73 2.35
C HIS A 49 -14.39 -2.79 1.21
N LEU A 50 -13.18 -3.01 0.66
CA LEU A 50 -12.54 -2.15 -0.33
C LEU A 50 -12.24 -2.89 -1.66
N GLU A 51 -12.95 -3.97 -1.95
CA GLU A 51 -12.76 -4.77 -3.17
C GLU A 51 -13.54 -4.26 -4.39
N GLU A 52 -14.39 -3.25 -4.23
CA GLU A 52 -15.19 -2.70 -5.33
C GLU A 52 -14.32 -2.03 -6.41
N GLN A 53 -14.63 -2.33 -7.67
CA GLN A 53 -13.93 -1.77 -8.83
C GLN A 53 -14.91 -1.11 -9.79
N THR A 54 -14.57 0.09 -10.27
CA THR A 54 -15.32 0.79 -11.33
C THR A 54 -14.45 1.03 -12.57
N LYS A 55 -15.10 1.38 -13.69
CA LYS A 55 -14.40 1.69 -14.95
C LYS A 55 -14.27 3.20 -15.20
N ASP A 56 -14.52 4.02 -14.18
CA ASP A 56 -14.68 5.45 -14.40
C ASP A 56 -13.35 6.12 -14.77
N LEU A 57 -12.24 5.68 -14.17
CA LEU A 57 -10.91 6.14 -14.55
C LEU A 57 -10.56 5.78 -16.01
N GLU A 58 -10.90 4.56 -16.46
CA GLU A 58 -10.68 4.15 -17.84
C GLU A 58 -11.51 4.99 -18.82
N LYS A 59 -12.79 5.25 -18.49
CA LYS A 59 -13.68 6.10 -19.31
C LYS A 59 -13.18 7.54 -19.41
N LEU A 60 -12.72 8.11 -18.30
CA LEU A 60 -12.23 9.50 -18.26
C LEU A 60 -10.91 9.67 -19.03
N MET A 61 -10.01 8.68 -18.94
CA MET A 61 -8.66 8.77 -19.51
C MET A 61 -8.52 8.15 -20.90
N GLY A 62 -9.51 7.37 -21.35
CA GLY A 62 -9.48 6.66 -22.64
C GLY A 62 -8.47 5.51 -22.71
N LYS A 63 -7.90 5.11 -21.56
CA LYS A 63 -6.92 4.03 -21.44
C LYS A 63 -7.08 3.32 -20.10
N LYS A 64 -6.64 2.06 -20.03
CA LYS A 64 -6.65 1.28 -18.79
C LYS A 64 -5.75 1.93 -17.72
N PRO A 65 -6.14 1.87 -16.44
CA PRO A 65 -5.25 2.22 -15.34
C PRO A 65 -3.96 1.39 -15.38
N MET A 66 -2.87 2.00 -14.91
CA MET A 66 -1.59 1.30 -14.75
C MET A 66 -1.75 0.13 -13.78
N ARG A 67 -1.10 -1.00 -14.06
CA ARG A 67 -1.07 -2.14 -13.13
C ARG A 67 -0.03 -1.87 -12.04
N LEU A 68 -0.25 -2.42 -10.84
CA LEU A 68 0.70 -2.28 -9.73
C LEU A 68 2.08 -2.84 -10.08
N ARG A 69 2.14 -3.98 -10.78
CA ARG A 69 3.40 -4.49 -11.34
C ARG A 69 4.14 -3.47 -12.21
N ASP A 70 3.45 -2.86 -13.18
CA ASP A 70 4.05 -1.88 -14.10
C ASP A 70 4.55 -0.65 -13.33
N PHE A 71 3.85 -0.25 -12.26
CA PHE A 71 4.28 0.81 -11.36
C PHE A 71 5.62 0.49 -10.68
N PHE A 72 5.76 -0.70 -10.08
CA PHE A 72 7.02 -1.11 -9.45
C PHE A 72 8.17 -1.24 -10.45
N GLU A 73 7.90 -1.72 -11.67
CA GLU A 73 8.92 -1.77 -12.73
C GLU A 73 9.34 -0.36 -13.18
N HIS A 74 8.43 0.61 -13.22
CA HIS A 74 8.73 2.00 -13.61
C HIS A 74 9.52 2.77 -12.54
N HIS A 75 9.33 2.43 -11.27
CA HIS A 75 9.91 3.13 -10.10
C HIS A 75 10.95 2.28 -9.36
N GLU A 76 11.50 1.24 -9.98
CA GLU A 76 12.38 0.25 -9.33
C GLU A 76 13.52 0.89 -8.51
N ASP A 77 14.12 1.96 -9.03
CA ASP A 77 15.25 2.65 -8.40
C ASP A 77 14.90 3.30 -7.07
N GLU A 78 13.64 3.69 -6.85
CA GLU A 78 13.16 4.26 -5.57
C GLU A 78 13.07 3.21 -4.46
N PHE A 79 13.02 1.92 -4.82
CA PHE A 79 12.91 0.80 -3.88
C PHE A 79 14.24 0.10 -3.60
N LYS A 80 15.32 0.52 -4.26
CA LYS A 80 16.66 0.00 -3.98
C LYS A 80 17.18 0.60 -2.66
N PRO A 81 17.84 -0.19 -1.80
CA PRO A 81 18.46 0.35 -0.59
C PRO A 81 19.45 1.47 -0.96
N SER A 82 19.35 2.61 -0.28
CA SER A 82 20.37 3.66 -0.33
C SER A 82 21.69 3.08 0.18
N GLN A 83 22.75 3.18 -0.63
CA GLN A 83 24.12 2.82 -0.21
C GLN A 83 24.66 3.80 0.82
#